data_AF-A0A7V1AN86-F1
#
_entry.id   AF-A0A7V1AN86-F1
#
_cell.length_a   1.000
_cell.length_b   1.000
_cell.length_c   1.000
_cell.angle_alpha   90.00
_cell.angle_beta   90.00
_cell.angle_gamma   90.00
#
_symmetry.space_group_name_H-M   'P 1'
#
loop_
_entity.id
_entity.type
_entity.pdbx_description
1 polymer ?
#
loop_
_entity_poly.entity_id
_entity_poly.type
_entity_poly.pdbx_seq_one_letter_code
_entity_poly.pdbx_strand_id
1 'polypeptide(L)'
;MPPLVVSSETTLYNKTGSWRYLRPVYHDKTAPCREGCPADEDVEGYMALAARGKFDEAWELIMKENPFPAVCGRVCYHPCEMSCNRGEYDDA
;
A
#
# COMPACT_ATOMS: atom_id res chain seq x y z
N MET A 1 -2.61 27.66 23.02
CA MET A 1 -2.12 26.43 22.37
C MET A 1 -1.20 26.85 21.24
N PRO A 2 0.08 26.48 21.24
CA PRO A 2 0.96 26.83 20.14
C PRO A 2 0.46 26.12 18.86
N PRO A 3 0.54 26.77 17.68
CA PRO A 3 -0.09 26.29 16.45
C PRO A 3 0.53 25.00 15.90
N LEU A 4 1.75 24.62 16.31
CA LEU A 4 2.39 23.37 15.93
C LEU A 4 3.27 22.84 17.08
N VAL A 5 3.15 21.55 17.38
CA VAL A 5 3.98 20.85 18.38
C VAL A 5 5.24 20.34 17.68
N VAL A 6 6.14 21.26 17.32
CA VAL A 6 7.45 20.89 16.74
C VAL A 6 8.44 20.70 17.89
N SER A 7 8.93 19.47 18.06
CA SER A 7 10.09 19.21 18.92
C SER A 7 11.33 19.77 18.22
N SER A 8 11.90 20.83 18.78
CA SER A 8 13.18 21.41 18.34
C SER A 8 14.39 20.55 18.73
N GLU A 9 14.18 19.51 19.54
CA GLU A 9 15.22 18.58 19.99
C GLU A 9 15.09 17.20 19.33
N THR A 10 16.22 16.50 19.25
CA THR A 10 16.30 15.13 18.72
C THR A 10 15.41 14.20 19.52
N THR A 11 14.72 13.28 18.85
CA THR A 11 13.74 12.36 19.45
C THR A 11 14.35 11.40 20.49
N LEU A 12 15.69 11.37 20.62
CA LEU A 12 16.48 10.61 21.59
C LEU A 12 16.20 10.98 23.06
N TYR A 13 15.68 12.19 23.34
CA TYR A 13 15.25 12.58 24.69
C TYR A 13 14.08 11.72 25.21
N ASN A 14 13.20 11.27 24.32
CA ASN A 14 12.02 10.49 24.70
C ASN A 14 12.40 9.02 24.94
N LYS A 15 12.93 8.72 26.12
CA LYS A 15 13.42 7.38 26.50
C LYS A 15 12.35 6.28 26.48
N THR A 16 11.06 6.60 26.43
CA THR A 16 9.95 5.63 26.27
C THR A 16 8.79 6.20 25.46
N GLY A 17 8.15 5.37 24.63
CA GLY A 17 6.93 5.73 23.89
C GLY A 17 5.70 6.04 24.75
N SER A 18 5.80 5.90 26.08
CA SER A 18 4.73 6.14 27.05
C SER A 18 4.45 7.62 27.36
N TRP A 19 5.30 8.54 26.91
CA TRP A 19 5.12 10.00 27.06
C TRP A 19 4.41 10.65 25.87
N ARG A 20 4.00 9.87 24.85
CA ARG A 20 3.23 10.39 23.72
C ARG A 20 1.81 10.72 24.16
N TYR A 21 1.46 12.00 24.16
CA TYR A 21 0.07 12.47 24.33
C TYR A 21 -0.85 12.05 23.17
N LEU A 22 -0.28 11.84 21.98
CA LEU A 22 -1.00 11.37 20.79
C LEU A 22 -0.51 9.98 20.41
N ARG A 23 -1.44 9.03 20.36
CA ARG A 23 -1.19 7.68 19.82
C ARG A 23 -1.57 7.68 18.33
N PRO A 24 -0.64 7.40 17.40
CA PRO A 24 -1.02 7.22 16.01
C PRO A 24 -1.96 6.03 15.91
N VAL A 25 -3.11 6.23 15.29
CA VAL A 25 -4.04 5.16 14.94
C VAL A 25 -3.74 4.80 13.50
N TYR A 26 -3.40 3.54 13.26
CA TYR A 26 -3.34 3.03 11.90
C TYR A 26 -4.75 2.99 11.34
N HIS A 27 -4.93 3.65 10.20
CA HIS A 27 -6.15 3.59 9.43
C HIS A 27 -5.85 2.77 8.17
N ASP A 28 -6.56 1.66 8.01
CA ASP A 28 -6.53 0.91 6.77
C ASP A 28 -7.25 1.75 5.70
N LYS A 29 -6.53 2.05 4.62
CA LYS A 29 -7.05 2.76 3.46
C LYS A 29 -6.94 1.85 2.25
N THR A 30 -7.91 1.93 1.35
CA THR A 30 -7.84 1.26 0.06
C THR A 30 -6.64 1.80 -0.72
N ALA A 31 -5.85 0.90 -1.29
CA ALA A 31 -4.74 1.30 -2.15
C ALA A 31 -5.28 1.93 -3.45
N PRO A 32 -4.63 2.97 -3.99
CA PRO A 32 -5.11 3.65 -5.19
C PRO A 32 -5.01 2.77 -6.44
N CYS A 33 -4.10 1.78 -6.46
CA CYS A 33 -4.02 0.77 -7.52
C CYS A 33 -5.23 -0.18 -7.53
N ARG A 34 -5.75 -0.54 -6.35
CA ARG A 34 -6.97 -1.33 -6.21
C ARG A 34 -8.19 -0.55 -6.68
N GLU A 35 -8.32 0.70 -6.25
CA GLU A 35 -9.39 1.61 -6.71
C GLU A 35 -9.36 1.83 -8.25
N GLY A 36 -8.16 1.90 -8.84
CA GLY A 36 -7.98 2.01 -10.29
C GLY A 36 -8.25 0.73 -11.07
N CYS A 37 -8.36 -0.43 -10.41
CA CYS A 37 -8.61 -1.70 -11.08
C CYS A 37 -10.12 -1.90 -11.30
N PRO A 38 -10.60 -2.10 -12.55
CA PRO A 38 -12.02 -2.34 -12.81
C PRO A 38 -12.55 -3.65 -12.21
N ALA A 39 -11.67 -4.58 -11.86
CA ALA A 39 -12.01 -5.84 -11.21
C ALA A 39 -11.84 -5.81 -9.68
N ASP A 40 -11.46 -4.65 -9.10
CA ASP A 40 -11.17 -4.49 -7.65
C ASP A 40 -10.17 -5.52 -7.08
N GLU A 41 -9.20 -5.94 -7.90
CA GLU A 41 -8.15 -6.86 -7.47
C GLU A 41 -7.27 -6.25 -6.36
N ASP A 42 -6.89 -7.07 -5.38
CA ASP A 42 -5.98 -6.71 -4.28
C ASP A 42 -4.51 -6.69 -4.75
N VAL A 43 -4.15 -5.64 -5.50
CA VAL A 43 -2.83 -5.45 -6.11
C VAL A 43 -1.72 -5.36 -5.08
N GLU A 44 -1.91 -4.57 -4.02
CA GLU A 44 -0.95 -4.44 -2.93
C GLU A 44 -0.72 -5.78 -2.21
N GLY A 45 -1.78 -6.56 -2.00
CA GLY A 45 -1.73 -7.83 -1.30
C GLY A 45 -0.95 -8.88 -2.07
N TYR A 46 -1.28 -9.09 -3.36
CA TYR A 46 -0.59 -10.12 -4.14
C TYR A 46 0.85 -9.71 -4.44
N MET A 47 1.14 -8.42 -4.61
CA MET A 47 2.53 -7.94 -4.78
C MET A 47 3.34 -8.13 -3.50
N ALA A 48 2.76 -7.90 -2.33
CA ALA A 48 3.42 -8.16 -1.05
C ALA A 48 3.72 -9.65 -0.83
N LEU A 49 2.81 -10.54 -1.25
CA LEU A 49 3.02 -11.99 -1.22
C LEU A 49 4.12 -12.42 -2.20
N ALA A 50 4.09 -11.90 -3.43
CA ALA A 50 5.12 -12.15 -4.44
C ALA A 50 6.51 -11.68 -3.99
N ALA A 51 6.60 -10.50 -3.35
CA ALA A 51 7.85 -9.99 -2.78
C ALA A 51 8.43 -10.88 -1.67
N ARG A 52 7.58 -11.65 -0.98
CA ARG A 52 7.98 -12.66 0.03
C ARG A 52 8.24 -14.04 -0.58
N GLY A 53 8.16 -14.20 -1.90
CA GLY A 53 8.32 -15.47 -2.60
C GLY A 53 7.12 -16.42 -2.51
N LYS A 54 5.98 -15.95 -2.00
CA LYS A 54 4.74 -16.73 -1.84
C LYS A 54 3.87 -16.61 -3.09
N PHE A 55 4.35 -17.14 -4.21
CA PHE A 55 3.67 -16.99 -5.51
C PHE A 55 2.32 -17.72 -5.58
N ASP A 56 2.18 -18.87 -4.93
CA ASP A 56 0.93 -19.63 -4.91
C ASP A 56 -0.17 -18.87 -4.18
N GLU A 57 0.13 -18.33 -2.98
CA GLU A 57 -0.79 -17.48 -2.21
C GLU A 57 -1.15 -16.20 -2.98
N ALA A 58 -0.19 -15.61 -3.70
CA ALA A 58 -0.43 -14.44 -4.53
C ALA A 58 -1.39 -14.75 -5.68
N TRP A 59 -1.20 -15.89 -6.36
CA TRP A 59 -2.06 -16.34 -7.43
C TRP A 59 -3.47 -16.67 -6.93
N GLU A 60 -3.59 -17.36 -5.80
CA GLU A 60 -4.89 -17.64 -5.15
C GLU A 60 -5.62 -16.34 -4.79
N LEU A 61 -4.90 -15.31 -4.34
CA LEU A 61 -5.49 -14.00 -4.02
C LEU A 61 -6.05 -13.32 -5.26
N ILE A 62 -5.31 -13.30 -6.39
CA ILE A 62 -5.79 -12.73 -7.65
C ILE A 62 -7.03 -13.49 -8.15
N MET A 63 -7.00 -14.83 -8.06
CA MET A 63 -8.08 -15.70 -8.51
C MET A 63 -9.41 -15.51 -7.77
N LYS A 64 -9.42 -14.84 -6.61
CA LYS A 64 -10.66 -14.51 -5.89
C LYS A 64 -11.56 -13.56 -6.68
N GLU A 65 -10.95 -12.58 -7.32
CA GLU A 65 -11.68 -11.52 -8.06
C GLU A 65 -11.61 -11.74 -9.58
N ASN A 66 -10.49 -12.23 -10.09
CA ASN A 66 -10.26 -12.41 -11.51
C ASN A 66 -10.00 -13.88 -11.88
N PRO A 67 -10.93 -14.56 -12.57
CA PRO A 67 -10.77 -15.96 -12.99
C PRO A 67 -9.78 -16.15 -14.15
N PHE A 68 -9.33 -15.07 -14.80
CA PHE A 68 -8.43 -15.11 -15.96
C PHE A 68 -7.15 -14.26 -15.77
N PRO A 69 -6.38 -14.45 -14.68
CA PRO A 69 -5.24 -13.59 -14.36
C PRO A 69 -4.16 -13.64 -15.43
N ALA A 70 -3.94 -14.80 -16.04
CA ALA A 70 -2.94 -14.99 -17.09
C ALA A 70 -3.27 -14.26 -18.40
N VAL A 71 -4.56 -14.00 -18.68
CA VAL A 71 -4.98 -13.25 -19.86
C VAL A 71 -5.01 -11.77 -19.51
N CYS A 72 -5.70 -11.40 -18.44
CA CYS A 72 -5.82 -10.02 -17.99
C CYS A 72 -4.45 -9.37 -17.77
N GLY A 73 -3.49 -10.07 -17.14
CA GLY A 73 -2.12 -9.53 -16.96
C GLY A 73 -1.33 -9.31 -18.25
N ARG A 74 -1.79 -9.81 -19.41
CA ARG A 74 -1.14 -9.60 -20.72
C ARG A 74 -1.89 -8.63 -21.62
N VAL A 75 -3.22 -8.56 -21.52
CA VAL A 75 -4.07 -7.77 -22.42
C VAL A 75 -4.64 -6.51 -21.77
N CYS A 76 -4.57 -6.40 -20.45
CA CYS A 76 -5.06 -5.22 -19.74
C CYS A 76 -4.24 -3.99 -20.14
N TYR A 77 -4.89 -2.82 -20.15
CA TYR A 77 -4.22 -1.53 -20.35
C TYR A 77 -3.62 -0.97 -19.05
N HIS A 78 -3.61 -1.78 -17.99
CA HIS A 78 -3.03 -1.44 -16.69
C HIS A 78 -3.50 -0.10 -16.10
N PRO A 79 -4.82 0.17 -15.99
CA PRO A 79 -5.31 1.40 -15.35
C PRO A 79 -4.88 1.51 -13.87
N CYS A 80 -4.62 0.38 -13.21
CA CYS A 80 -4.07 0.32 -11.86
C CYS A 80 -2.65 0.93 -11.75
N GLU A 81 -1.84 0.91 -12.82
CA GLU A 81 -0.52 1.53 -12.85
C GLU A 81 -0.63 3.06 -12.97
N MET A 82 -1.61 3.56 -13.71
CA MET A 82 -1.87 5.00 -13.86
C MET A 82 -2.29 5.65 -12.54
N SER A 83 -3.08 4.93 -11.72
CA SER A 83 -3.49 5.40 -10.38
C SER A 83 -2.43 5.14 -9.30
N CYS A 84 -1.32 4.47 -9.61
CA CYS A 84 -0.35 4.05 -8.61
C CYS A 84 0.41 5.25 -8.01
N ASN A 85 0.35 5.41 -6.68
CA ASN A 85 1.07 6.47 -5.98
C ASN A 85 2.60 6.35 -6.07
N ARG A 86 3.15 5.16 -6.41
CA ARG A 86 4.59 5.00 -6.64
C ARG A 86 5.11 5.84 -7.80
N GLY A 87 4.27 6.20 -8.76
CA GLY A 87 4.66 7.12 -9.84
C GLY A 87 5.12 8.50 -9.37
N GLU A 88 4.77 8.91 -8.14
CA GLU A 88 5.28 10.15 -7.53
C GLU A 88 6.63 9.98 -6.83
N TYR A 89 7.04 8.73 -6.55
CA TYR A 89 8.21 8.40 -5.75
C TYR A 89 9.33 7.74 -6.55
N ASP A 90 9.00 7.05 -7.63
CA ASP A 90 9.97 6.41 -8.51
C ASP A 90 10.46 7.45 -9.54
N ASP A 91 11.79 7.69 -9.59
CA ASP A 91 12.41 8.59 -10.57
C ASP A 91 12.19 8.08 -12.02
N ALA A 92 12.12 9.01 -12.98
CA ALA A 92 11.92 8.73 -14.41
C ALA A 92 13.10 8.02 -15.10
#